data_AF-A0A7Z9DZG1-F1
#
_entry.id   AF-A0A7Z9DZG1-F1
#
_cell.length_a   1.000
_cell.length_b   1.000
_cell.length_c   1.000
_cell.angle_alpha   90.00
_cell.angle_beta   90.00
_cell.angle_gamma   90.00
#
_symmetry.space_group_name_H-M   'P 1'
#
loop_
_entity.id
_entity.type
_entity.pdbx_description
1 polymer ?
#
loop_
_entity_poly.entity_id
_entity_poly.type
_entity_poly.pdbx_seq_one_letter_code
_entity_poly.pdbx_strand_id
1 'polypeptide(L)'
;MSSRTAKKSRSSSLNLPQSTELVALAFDLSSPKDATLFPQYSIGLHAWFLDQVRQIDPELSEYLHDSQSEKPFTLSGLNGKMGTAGKQLQIHANQPYQWMLTLLSKPVVDWLRDWLKNPPTAINLRQTSFNIKSISFAYPPTTYQQLFETSPSKTLSLSFLSPTSFRRKGHHFPLPLPFNVFHSYLRRWNDFSGHQFEQDAFLSWVDENVIILRHQLESVKVVAGKKGSVTGFTGAIEYGLTENAYNQPEFVQLFFTLGELAPYCGTGHKTTFGLGQTQTGWHREEGLVTLTTVELLLAQRIEQITEKLMQGQKRTGGTRAIDICETRATILARYEFGESLKDIAEDLEMPYETVKTYAKLARQGIKSL
;
A
#
# COMPACT_ATOMS: atom_id res chain seq x y z
N MET A 1 -46.83 21.25 13.08
CA MET A 1 -46.72 19.79 12.86
C MET A 1 -46.74 19.53 11.36
N SER A 2 -45.59 19.17 10.77
CA SER A 2 -45.46 18.09 9.77
C SER A 2 -44.00 18.02 9.35
N SER A 3 -43.24 17.13 9.99
CA SER A 3 -41.86 16.83 9.62
C SER A 3 -41.87 16.00 8.33
N ARG A 4 -41.50 16.62 7.20
CA ARG A 4 -41.11 15.85 6.01
C ARG A 4 -39.69 15.36 6.23
N THR A 5 -39.60 14.13 6.69
CA THR A 5 -38.44 13.24 6.62
C THR A 5 -37.73 13.36 5.28
N ALA A 6 -36.51 13.90 5.29
CA ALA A 6 -35.57 13.78 4.19
C ALA A 6 -35.00 12.36 4.19
N LYS A 7 -35.67 11.46 3.46
CA LYS A 7 -35.17 10.14 3.09
C LYS A 7 -34.82 10.20 1.60
N LYS A 8 -33.51 10.24 1.29
CA LYS A 8 -32.79 10.05 0.00
C LYS A 8 -31.55 10.96 0.03
N SER A 9 -30.33 10.46 0.12
CA SER A 9 -29.63 9.76 -0.95
C SER A 9 -28.51 8.91 -0.34
N ARG A 10 -28.58 7.58 -0.47
CA ARG A 10 -27.43 6.68 -0.23
C ARG A 10 -27.44 5.62 -1.32
N SER A 11 -26.28 5.47 -1.97
CA SER A 11 -26.01 4.81 -3.24
C SER A 11 -26.52 5.59 -4.47
N SER A 12 -25.64 6.42 -5.05
CA SER A 12 -25.53 6.39 -6.51
C SER A 12 -25.12 4.96 -6.86
N SER A 13 -25.96 4.21 -7.55
CA SER A 13 -25.62 2.85 -7.99
C SER A 13 -24.36 2.93 -8.85
N LEU A 14 -23.23 2.45 -8.33
CA LEU A 14 -21.99 2.34 -9.09
C LEU A 14 -22.25 1.40 -10.25
N ASN A 15 -22.31 1.94 -11.47
CA ASN A 15 -22.51 1.13 -12.66
C ASN A 15 -21.15 0.61 -13.11
N LEU A 16 -20.96 -0.70 -13.00
CA LEU A 16 -19.73 -1.38 -13.35
C LEU A 16 -19.97 -2.20 -14.64
N PRO A 17 -19.41 -1.81 -15.80
CA PRO A 17 -19.54 -2.58 -17.03
C PRO A 17 -19.13 -4.05 -16.86
N GLN A 18 -19.71 -4.97 -17.64
CA GLN A 18 -19.45 -6.41 -17.51
C GLN A 18 -18.02 -6.79 -17.94
N SER A 19 -17.45 -6.03 -18.88
CA SER A 19 -16.11 -6.24 -19.41
C SER A 19 -15.00 -5.66 -18.52
N THR A 20 -15.33 -4.92 -17.44
CA THR A 20 -14.32 -4.26 -16.61
C THR A 20 -13.36 -5.27 -15.98
N GLU A 21 -12.07 -4.91 -15.99
CA GLU A 21 -10.98 -5.71 -15.42
C GLU A 21 -10.19 -4.93 -14.37
N LEU A 22 -10.21 -3.60 -14.46
CA LEU A 22 -9.50 -2.68 -13.59
C LEU A 22 -10.48 -1.70 -12.93
N VAL A 23 -10.45 -1.66 -11.61
CA VAL A 23 -11.30 -0.77 -10.81
C VAL A 23 -10.50 -0.12 -9.70
N ALA A 24 -10.71 1.18 -9.49
CA ALA A 24 -10.24 1.88 -8.30
C ALA A 24 -11.45 2.47 -7.57
N LEU A 25 -11.67 2.05 -6.33
CA LEU A 25 -12.71 2.56 -5.44
C LEU A 25 -12.12 3.58 -4.48
N ALA A 26 -12.77 4.72 -4.35
CA ALA A 26 -12.54 5.69 -3.29
C ALA A 26 -13.65 5.56 -2.23
N PHE A 27 -13.24 5.49 -0.97
CA PHE A 27 -14.11 5.46 0.20
C PHE A 27 -13.99 6.79 0.91
N ASP A 28 -15.10 7.53 1.00
CA ASP A 28 -15.17 8.69 1.89
C ASP A 28 -15.61 8.21 3.27
N LEU A 29 -14.80 8.50 4.27
CA LEU A 29 -14.88 7.97 5.61
C LEU A 29 -15.01 9.10 6.64
N SER A 30 -15.62 8.80 7.78
CA SER A 30 -15.52 9.64 8.98
C SER A 30 -15.56 8.80 10.24
N SER A 31 -14.79 9.18 11.27
CA SER A 31 -14.98 8.60 12.60
C SER A 31 -16.13 9.29 13.34
N PRO A 32 -17.03 8.56 14.03
CA PRO A 32 -18.11 9.17 14.81
C PRO A 32 -17.63 9.87 16.10
N LYS A 33 -16.42 9.53 16.56
CA LYS A 33 -15.80 10.06 17.78
C LYS A 33 -14.31 10.22 17.61
N ASP A 34 -13.68 10.98 18.50
CA ASP A 34 -12.23 10.99 18.58
C ASP A 34 -11.73 9.59 18.94
N ALA A 35 -10.67 9.17 18.27
CA ALA A 35 -10.10 7.85 18.43
C ALA A 35 -8.59 7.89 18.19
N THR A 36 -7.90 6.85 18.63
CA THR A 36 -6.50 6.64 18.27
C THR A 36 -6.39 5.50 17.26
N LEU A 37 -5.37 5.58 16.42
CA LEU A 37 -5.07 4.57 15.43
C LEU A 37 -3.61 4.14 15.60
N PHE A 38 -3.38 2.83 15.58
CA PHE A 38 -2.04 2.29 15.71
C PHE A 38 -1.24 2.58 14.44
N PRO A 39 0.09 2.74 14.52
CA PRO A 39 0.88 3.20 13.37
C PRO A 39 0.77 2.30 12.13
N GLN A 40 0.65 0.98 12.31
CA GLN A 40 0.60 -0.01 11.22
C GLN A 40 -0.84 -0.33 10.77
N TYR A 41 -1.77 0.62 10.87
CA TYR A 41 -3.19 0.38 10.63
C TYR A 41 -3.53 -0.14 9.23
N SER A 42 -2.65 0.04 8.25
CA SER A 42 -2.81 -0.52 6.92
C SER A 42 -2.86 -2.05 6.90
N ILE A 43 -2.28 -2.74 7.90
CA ILE A 43 -2.48 -4.19 8.11
C ILE A 43 -3.95 -4.47 8.42
N GLY A 44 -4.59 -3.61 9.21
CA GLY A 44 -6.02 -3.72 9.52
C GLY A 44 -6.90 -3.48 8.29
N LEU A 45 -6.54 -2.53 7.42
CA LEU A 45 -7.25 -2.29 6.14
C LEU A 45 -7.11 -3.50 5.20
N HIS A 46 -5.91 -4.06 5.11
CA HIS A 46 -5.65 -5.29 4.35
C HIS A 46 -6.50 -6.46 4.87
N ALA A 47 -6.47 -6.72 6.18
CA ALA A 47 -7.23 -7.79 6.80
C ALA A 47 -8.74 -7.59 6.65
N TRP A 48 -9.23 -6.34 6.79
CA TRP A 48 -10.63 -6.01 6.57
C TRP A 48 -11.05 -6.33 5.14
N PHE A 49 -10.25 -5.94 4.13
CA PHE A 49 -10.56 -6.25 2.73
C PHE A 49 -10.62 -7.77 2.49
N LEU A 50 -9.62 -8.53 2.94
CA LEU A 50 -9.63 -9.99 2.77
C LEU A 50 -10.81 -10.66 3.48
N ASP A 51 -11.22 -10.15 4.65
CA ASP A 51 -12.43 -10.60 5.33
C ASP A 51 -13.71 -10.29 4.52
N GLN A 52 -13.80 -9.10 3.92
CA GLN A 52 -14.90 -8.78 2.99
C GLN A 52 -14.96 -9.76 1.83
N VAL A 53 -13.80 -10.12 1.26
CA VAL A 53 -13.73 -11.12 0.19
C VAL A 53 -14.23 -12.48 0.71
N ARG A 54 -13.70 -12.93 1.85
CA ARG A 54 -14.00 -14.23 2.47
C ARG A 54 -15.48 -14.44 2.76
N GLN A 55 -16.19 -13.37 3.15
CA GLN A 55 -17.62 -13.45 3.48
C GLN A 55 -18.50 -13.82 2.26
N ILE A 56 -18.02 -13.59 1.04
CA ILE A 56 -18.73 -13.91 -0.21
C ILE A 56 -18.06 -15.09 -0.91
N ASP A 57 -16.73 -15.08 -0.98
CA ASP A 57 -15.91 -16.06 -1.68
C ASP A 57 -14.66 -16.43 -0.84
N PRO A 58 -14.77 -17.48 0.00
CA PRO A 58 -13.66 -17.95 0.82
C PRO A 58 -12.43 -18.41 0.02
N GLU A 59 -12.64 -19.08 -1.12
CA GLU A 59 -11.55 -19.59 -1.96
C GLU A 59 -10.77 -18.45 -2.62
N LEU A 60 -11.47 -17.42 -3.11
CA LEU A 60 -10.81 -16.22 -3.61
C LEU A 60 -10.02 -15.51 -2.51
N SER A 61 -10.55 -15.41 -1.29
CA SER A 61 -9.82 -14.79 -0.17
C SER A 61 -8.53 -15.55 0.17
N GLU A 62 -8.57 -16.88 0.19
CA GLU A 62 -7.40 -17.74 0.39
C GLU A 62 -6.36 -17.52 -0.72
N TYR A 63 -6.79 -17.49 -1.98
CA TYR A 63 -5.91 -17.16 -3.11
C TYR A 63 -5.26 -15.76 -2.93
N LEU A 64 -6.05 -14.75 -2.57
CA LEU A 64 -5.55 -13.39 -2.34
C LEU A 64 -4.59 -13.31 -1.14
N HIS A 65 -4.72 -14.17 -0.13
CA HIS A 65 -3.82 -14.23 1.01
C HIS A 65 -2.53 -15.00 0.67
N ASP A 66 -2.64 -16.21 0.10
CA ASP A 66 -1.56 -17.19 0.05
C ASP A 66 -0.81 -17.28 -1.28
N SER A 67 -1.35 -16.70 -2.37
CA SER A 67 -0.67 -16.73 -3.67
C SER A 67 0.76 -16.16 -3.60
N GLN A 68 1.70 -16.89 -4.22
CA GLN A 68 3.10 -16.47 -4.38
C GLN A 68 3.31 -15.58 -5.61
N SER A 69 2.30 -15.43 -6.47
CA SER A 69 2.27 -14.52 -7.62
C SER A 69 2.01 -13.07 -7.21
N GLU A 70 1.94 -12.14 -8.16
CA GLU A 70 1.45 -10.79 -7.86
C GLU A 70 0.03 -10.85 -7.26
N LYS A 71 -0.24 -9.95 -6.32
CA LYS A 71 -1.56 -9.81 -5.73
C LYS A 71 -2.42 -8.91 -6.62
N PRO A 72 -3.64 -9.32 -7.00
CA PRO A 72 -4.48 -8.57 -7.94
C PRO A 72 -5.23 -7.39 -7.28
N PHE A 73 -4.61 -6.72 -6.32
CA PHE A 73 -5.18 -5.55 -5.66
C PHE A 73 -4.09 -4.66 -5.06
N THR A 74 -4.42 -3.39 -4.84
CA THR A 74 -3.63 -2.48 -4.00
C THR A 74 -4.54 -1.70 -3.07
N LEU A 75 -3.99 -1.18 -1.99
CA LEU A 75 -4.71 -0.25 -1.10
C LEU A 75 -3.82 0.94 -0.75
N SER A 76 -4.43 2.09 -0.52
CA SER A 76 -3.74 3.27 0.03
C SER A 76 -3.70 3.24 1.55
N GLY A 77 -2.88 4.11 2.15
CA GLY A 77 -3.11 4.57 3.52
C GLY A 77 -4.39 5.41 3.62
N LEU A 78 -4.78 5.78 4.84
CA LEU A 78 -5.83 6.77 5.04
C LEU A 78 -5.29 8.15 4.67
N ASN A 79 -5.96 8.86 3.77
CA ASN A 79 -5.72 10.27 3.53
C ASN A 79 -6.67 11.10 4.40
N GLY A 80 -6.20 12.22 4.95
CA GLY A 80 -6.98 13.10 5.81
C GLY A 80 -6.15 13.69 6.95
N LYS A 81 -6.70 14.72 7.61
CA LYS A 81 -5.99 15.38 8.72
C LYS A 81 -5.98 14.47 9.95
N MET A 82 -4.79 13.97 10.25
CA MET A 82 -4.51 13.19 11.46
C MET A 82 -3.59 13.98 12.37
N GLY A 83 -3.89 13.97 13.66
CA GLY A 83 -3.00 14.46 14.70
C GLY A 83 -2.09 13.36 15.22
N THR A 84 -1.32 13.68 16.26
CA THR A 84 -0.57 12.70 17.02
C THR A 84 -0.98 12.78 18.49
N ALA A 85 -1.22 11.62 19.09
CA ALA A 85 -1.47 11.47 20.53
C ALA A 85 -0.30 10.66 21.11
N GLY A 86 0.81 11.34 21.38
CA GLY A 86 2.06 10.69 21.76
C GLY A 86 2.61 9.82 20.61
N LYS A 87 2.58 8.50 20.80
CA LYS A 87 3.08 7.49 19.84
C LYS A 87 1.99 6.91 18.93
N GLN A 88 0.76 7.39 19.05
CA GLN A 88 -0.38 6.95 18.23
C GLN A 88 -0.84 8.06 17.30
N LEU A 89 -1.51 7.66 16.23
CA LEU A 89 -2.19 8.59 15.33
C LEU A 89 -3.52 9.00 15.97
N GLN A 90 -3.87 10.27 15.87
CA GLN A 90 -5.14 10.80 16.37
C GLN A 90 -6.11 11.00 15.22
N ILE A 91 -7.26 10.34 15.33
CA ILE A 91 -8.40 10.47 14.44
C ILE A 91 -9.41 11.39 15.11
N HIS A 92 -9.87 12.40 14.38
CA HIS A 92 -10.80 13.40 14.89
C HIS A 92 -12.22 13.08 14.46
N ALA A 93 -13.17 13.25 15.37
CA ALA A 93 -14.58 13.05 15.13
C ALA A 93 -15.06 13.91 13.95
N ASN A 94 -15.86 13.32 13.07
CA ASN A 94 -16.51 13.97 11.93
C ASN A 94 -15.57 14.65 10.91
N GLN A 95 -14.26 14.43 11.01
CA GLN A 95 -13.34 14.84 9.95
C GLN A 95 -13.43 13.88 8.75
N PRO A 96 -13.27 14.38 7.52
CA PRO A 96 -13.24 13.54 6.33
C PRO A 96 -11.90 12.81 6.24
N TYR A 97 -11.98 11.51 5.98
CA TYR A 97 -10.86 10.66 5.62
C TYR A 97 -11.18 9.97 4.30
N GLN A 98 -10.15 9.66 3.52
CA GLN A 98 -10.29 8.92 2.27
C GLN A 98 -9.41 7.68 2.28
N TRP A 99 -9.91 6.63 1.67
CA TRP A 99 -9.16 5.40 1.45
C TRP A 99 -9.42 4.89 0.05
N MET A 100 -8.40 4.34 -0.60
CA MET A 100 -8.50 3.80 -1.94
C MET A 100 -8.20 2.30 -1.94
N LEU A 101 -9.03 1.54 -2.65
CA LEU A 101 -8.84 0.13 -2.96
C LEU A 101 -8.86 -0.03 -4.47
N THR A 102 -7.87 -0.71 -5.03
CA THR A 102 -7.82 -1.02 -6.46
C THR A 102 -7.83 -2.52 -6.68
N LEU A 103 -8.51 -2.95 -7.73
CA LEU A 103 -8.64 -4.35 -8.15
C LEU A 103 -8.07 -4.47 -9.55
N LEU A 104 -7.21 -5.47 -9.76
CA LEU A 104 -6.37 -5.60 -10.95
C LEU A 104 -6.72 -6.80 -11.82
N SER A 105 -7.73 -7.60 -11.46
CA SER A 105 -8.08 -8.78 -12.23
C SER A 105 -9.57 -8.99 -12.28
N LYS A 106 -10.02 -9.57 -13.39
CA LYS A 106 -11.42 -9.87 -13.63
C LYS A 106 -12.09 -10.68 -12.50
N PRO A 107 -11.49 -11.76 -11.94
CA PRO A 107 -12.13 -12.50 -10.84
C PRO A 107 -12.47 -11.65 -9.62
N VAL A 108 -11.57 -10.74 -9.23
CA VAL A 108 -11.81 -9.87 -8.06
C VAL A 108 -12.79 -8.75 -8.40
N VAL A 109 -12.81 -8.26 -9.65
CA VAL A 109 -13.82 -7.30 -10.13
C VAL A 109 -15.21 -7.94 -10.22
N ASP A 110 -15.29 -9.22 -10.59
CA ASP A 110 -16.55 -9.96 -10.60
C ASP A 110 -17.06 -10.18 -9.17
N TRP A 111 -16.19 -10.52 -8.21
CA TRP A 111 -16.52 -10.51 -6.78
C TRP A 111 -17.04 -9.14 -6.31
N LEU A 112 -16.41 -8.05 -6.74
CA LEU A 112 -16.82 -6.69 -6.37
C LEU A 112 -18.27 -6.40 -6.78
N ARG A 113 -18.73 -6.93 -7.92
CA ARG A 113 -20.10 -6.74 -8.41
C ARG A 113 -21.13 -7.28 -7.43
N ASP A 114 -20.85 -8.42 -6.80
CA ASP A 114 -21.70 -9.00 -5.78
C ASP A 114 -21.59 -8.24 -4.46
N TRP A 115 -20.36 -7.85 -4.07
CA TRP A 115 -20.13 -7.06 -2.87
C TRP A 115 -20.86 -5.71 -2.89
N LEU A 116 -20.91 -5.03 -4.05
CA LEU A 116 -21.61 -3.75 -4.23
C LEU A 116 -23.14 -3.84 -4.06
N LYS A 117 -23.74 -5.03 -4.05
CA LYS A 117 -25.18 -5.20 -3.78
C LYS A 117 -25.54 -4.89 -2.33
N ASN A 118 -24.61 -5.16 -1.40
CA ASN A 118 -24.81 -4.93 0.03
C ASN A 118 -23.48 -4.56 0.71
N PRO A 119 -22.90 -3.39 0.39
CA PRO A 119 -21.65 -2.97 1.00
C PRO A 119 -21.86 -2.69 2.50
N PRO A 120 -20.86 -2.95 3.35
CA PRO A 120 -20.91 -2.63 4.76
C PRO A 120 -21.05 -1.11 4.97
N THR A 121 -21.52 -0.70 6.13
CA THR A 121 -21.66 0.72 6.48
C THR A 121 -20.44 1.30 7.19
N ALA A 122 -19.48 0.45 7.57
CA ALA A 122 -18.31 0.85 8.34
C ALA A 122 -17.09 -0.04 8.06
N ILE A 123 -15.91 0.55 8.28
CA ILE A 123 -14.62 -0.14 8.31
C ILE A 123 -14.13 -0.15 9.76
N ASN A 124 -13.92 -1.34 10.31
CA ASN A 124 -13.48 -1.52 11.69
C ASN A 124 -11.99 -1.85 11.71
N LEU A 125 -11.20 -0.99 12.37
CA LEU A 125 -9.77 -1.14 12.60
C LEU A 125 -9.54 -1.28 14.11
N ARG A 126 -9.65 -2.51 14.61
CA ARG A 126 -9.59 -2.84 16.05
C ARG A 126 -10.63 -2.03 16.86
N GLN A 127 -10.16 -1.10 17.70
CA GLN A 127 -11.02 -0.28 18.56
C GLN A 127 -11.57 0.98 17.85
N THR A 128 -11.14 1.23 16.61
CA THR A 128 -11.49 2.42 15.84
C THR A 128 -12.39 2.04 14.67
N SER A 129 -13.51 2.74 14.51
CA SER A 129 -14.50 2.48 13.47
C SER A 129 -14.70 3.71 12.60
N PHE A 130 -14.62 3.54 11.29
CA PHE A 130 -14.90 4.57 10.30
C PHE A 130 -16.24 4.28 9.63
N ASN A 131 -17.15 5.24 9.67
CA ASN A 131 -18.40 5.16 8.90
C ASN A 131 -18.11 5.45 7.43
N ILE A 132 -18.60 4.59 6.54
CA ILE A 132 -18.54 4.81 5.09
C ILE A 132 -19.66 5.78 4.71
N LYS A 133 -19.27 6.95 4.18
CA LYS A 133 -20.19 8.00 3.73
C LYS A 133 -20.59 7.79 2.28
N SER A 134 -19.61 7.50 1.44
CA SER A 134 -19.76 7.22 0.02
C SER A 134 -18.69 6.24 -0.43
N ILE A 135 -19.03 5.49 -1.47
CA ILE A 135 -18.11 4.70 -2.28
C ILE A 135 -18.26 5.24 -3.70
N SER A 136 -17.16 5.62 -4.32
CA SER A 136 -17.10 6.14 -5.69
C SER A 136 -15.99 5.47 -6.47
N PHE A 137 -15.98 5.61 -7.79
CA PHE A 137 -14.82 5.26 -8.59
C PHE A 137 -13.78 6.38 -8.48
N ALA A 138 -12.56 6.06 -8.06
CA ALA A 138 -11.44 6.99 -8.03
C ALA A 138 -10.97 7.34 -9.45
N TYR A 139 -11.06 6.36 -10.36
CA TYR A 139 -10.80 6.49 -11.79
C TYR A 139 -11.89 5.75 -12.57
N PRO A 140 -12.16 6.11 -13.84
CA PRO A 140 -13.13 5.38 -14.67
C PRO A 140 -12.81 3.88 -14.70
N PRO A 141 -13.78 2.99 -14.45
CA PRO A 141 -13.59 1.55 -14.63
C PRO A 141 -13.14 1.25 -16.06
N THR A 142 -12.12 0.41 -16.22
CA THR A 142 -11.46 0.20 -17.52
C THR A 142 -11.06 -1.27 -17.74
N THR A 143 -10.50 -1.56 -18.91
CA THR A 143 -9.92 -2.86 -19.29
C THR A 143 -8.45 -2.69 -19.66
N TYR A 144 -7.69 -3.78 -19.65
CA TYR A 144 -6.30 -3.75 -20.10
C TYR A 144 -6.21 -3.36 -21.57
N GLN A 145 -7.15 -3.83 -22.40
CA GLN A 145 -7.25 -3.44 -23.80
C GLN A 145 -7.45 -1.92 -23.96
N GLN A 146 -8.36 -1.32 -23.19
CA GLN A 146 -8.61 0.14 -23.25
C GLN A 146 -7.38 0.96 -22.85
N LEU A 147 -6.61 0.50 -21.85
CA LEU A 147 -5.34 1.13 -21.50
C LEU A 147 -4.29 0.99 -22.61
N PHE A 148 -4.25 -0.15 -23.31
CA PHE A 148 -3.33 -0.37 -24.43
C PHE A 148 -3.67 0.50 -25.65
N GLU A 149 -4.94 0.80 -25.87
CA GLU A 149 -5.42 1.62 -26.98
C GLU A 149 -5.29 3.14 -26.73
N THR A 150 -4.82 3.55 -25.54
CA THR A 150 -4.62 4.97 -25.22
C THR A 150 -3.44 5.54 -25.99
N SER A 151 -3.65 6.68 -26.66
CA SER A 151 -2.60 7.33 -27.46
C SER A 151 -1.38 7.72 -26.63
N PRO A 152 -0.15 7.39 -27.10
CA PRO A 152 1.09 7.80 -26.45
C PRO A 152 1.17 9.31 -26.25
N SER A 153 1.62 9.72 -25.05
CA SER A 153 1.94 11.11 -24.75
C SER A 153 3.36 11.47 -25.21
N LYS A 154 3.79 12.72 -25.02
CA LYS A 154 5.19 13.12 -25.33
C LYS A 154 6.16 12.76 -24.19
N THR A 155 5.70 12.93 -22.96
CA THR A 155 6.45 12.64 -21.72
C THR A 155 5.51 11.94 -20.74
N LEU A 156 6.08 11.27 -19.75
CA LEU A 156 5.32 10.59 -18.71
C LEU A 156 5.73 11.16 -17.35
N SER A 157 4.81 11.88 -16.70
CA SER A 157 4.99 12.32 -15.32
C SER A 157 4.26 11.39 -14.37
N LEU A 158 4.91 11.03 -13.25
CA LEU A 158 4.35 10.22 -12.19
C LEU A 158 4.59 10.89 -10.83
N SER A 159 3.63 10.74 -9.92
CA SER A 159 3.71 11.19 -8.53
C SER A 159 3.48 10.03 -7.57
N PHE A 160 4.38 9.87 -6.62
CA PHE A 160 4.39 8.82 -5.61
C PHE A 160 3.86 9.40 -4.29
N LEU A 161 2.57 9.16 -4.04
CA LEU A 161 1.83 9.70 -2.90
C LEU A 161 2.05 8.92 -1.60
N SER A 162 2.75 7.79 -1.65
CA SER A 162 3.13 7.05 -0.45
C SER A 162 4.53 6.47 -0.63
N PRO A 163 5.21 6.11 0.48
CA PRO A 163 6.55 5.54 0.42
C PRO A 163 6.65 4.41 -0.62
N THR A 164 7.47 4.63 -1.63
CA THR A 164 7.70 3.70 -2.75
C THR A 164 9.12 3.17 -2.66
N SER A 165 9.33 1.88 -2.90
CA SER A 165 10.66 1.30 -2.78
C SER A 165 10.77 0.06 -3.65
N PHE A 166 11.99 -0.26 -4.06
CA PHE A 166 12.30 -1.48 -4.81
C PHE A 166 13.24 -2.37 -4.00
N ARG A 167 13.45 -3.59 -4.46
CA ARG A 167 14.48 -4.49 -3.94
C ARG A 167 15.60 -4.61 -4.95
N ARG A 168 16.85 -4.43 -4.49
CA ARG A 168 18.05 -4.64 -5.29
C ARG A 168 19.11 -5.33 -4.45
N LYS A 169 19.53 -6.52 -4.87
CA LYS A 169 20.53 -7.35 -4.16
C LYS A 169 20.21 -7.52 -2.66
N GLY A 170 18.94 -7.76 -2.32
CA GLY A 170 18.47 -7.93 -0.94
C GLY A 170 18.18 -6.62 -0.17
N HIS A 171 18.62 -5.46 -0.68
CA HIS A 171 18.44 -4.18 0.00
C HIS A 171 17.26 -3.38 -0.56
N HIS A 172 16.74 -2.43 0.24
CA HIS A 172 15.81 -1.43 -0.29
C HIS A 172 16.53 -0.51 -1.26
N PHE A 173 15.85 -0.15 -2.33
CA PHE A 173 16.35 0.77 -3.34
C PHE A 173 15.32 1.90 -3.51
N PRO A 174 15.50 3.04 -2.80
CA PRO A 174 14.53 4.12 -2.75
C PRO A 174 14.73 5.12 -3.90
N LEU A 175 14.88 4.64 -5.14
CA LEU A 175 15.06 5.50 -6.31
C LEU A 175 14.19 5.02 -7.48
N PRO A 176 13.39 5.91 -8.10
CA PRO A 176 12.58 5.61 -9.28
C PRO A 176 13.44 5.59 -10.55
N LEU A 177 14.40 4.66 -10.64
CA LEU A 177 15.07 4.41 -11.90
C LEU A 177 14.06 3.82 -12.90
N PRO A 178 14.09 4.22 -14.19
CA PRO A 178 13.17 3.72 -15.21
C PRO A 178 13.04 2.19 -15.19
N PHE A 179 14.17 1.47 -15.24
CA PHE A 179 14.20 0.01 -15.17
C PHE A 179 13.35 -0.55 -14.02
N ASN A 180 13.53 -0.01 -12.80
CA ASN A 180 12.83 -0.50 -11.61
C ASN A 180 11.33 -0.20 -11.62
N VAL A 181 10.96 1.00 -12.07
CA VAL A 181 9.58 1.45 -12.15
C VAL A 181 8.82 0.64 -13.20
N PHE A 182 9.38 0.50 -14.39
CA PHE A 182 8.72 -0.23 -15.48
C PHE A 182 8.74 -1.75 -15.28
N HIS A 183 9.77 -2.31 -14.62
CA HIS A 183 9.73 -3.70 -14.18
C HIS A 183 8.62 -3.95 -13.16
N SER A 184 8.36 -3.00 -12.25
CA SER A 184 7.26 -3.11 -11.30
C SER A 184 5.90 -3.19 -11.99
N TYR A 185 5.65 -2.35 -13.00
CA TYR A 185 4.38 -2.35 -13.73
C TYR A 185 4.26 -3.55 -14.66
N LEU A 186 5.33 -3.87 -15.40
CA LEU A 186 5.32 -4.94 -16.38
C LEU A 186 4.98 -6.30 -15.77
N ARG A 187 5.50 -6.61 -14.56
CA ARG A 187 5.15 -7.86 -13.88
C ARG A 187 3.64 -7.99 -13.65
N ARG A 188 2.97 -6.92 -13.21
CA ARG A 188 1.51 -6.91 -12.99
C ARG A 188 0.72 -6.88 -14.30
N TRP A 189 1.25 -6.20 -15.32
CA TRP A 189 0.68 -6.28 -16.66
C TRP A 189 0.70 -7.71 -17.17
N ASN A 190 1.86 -8.37 -17.19
CA ASN A 190 2.02 -9.73 -17.69
C ASN A 190 1.20 -10.77 -16.90
N ASP A 191 1.02 -10.57 -15.60
CA ASP A 191 0.24 -11.49 -14.77
C ASP A 191 -1.28 -11.37 -15.00
N PHE A 192 -1.80 -10.19 -15.37
CA PHE A 192 -3.24 -9.93 -15.32
C PHE A 192 -3.87 -9.47 -16.64
N SER A 193 -3.10 -8.95 -17.60
CA SER A 193 -3.65 -8.34 -18.82
C SER A 193 -4.11 -9.35 -19.87
N GLY A 194 -3.66 -10.61 -19.76
CA GLY A 194 -3.83 -11.61 -20.83
C GLY A 194 -2.99 -11.32 -22.08
N HIS A 195 -2.16 -10.27 -22.09
CA HIS A 195 -1.30 -9.85 -23.19
C HIS A 195 0.12 -9.61 -22.68
N GLN A 196 0.95 -10.65 -22.73
CA GLN A 196 2.29 -10.63 -22.16
C GLN A 196 3.34 -10.07 -23.12
N PHE A 197 4.33 -9.37 -22.58
CA PHE A 197 5.52 -8.92 -23.28
C PHE A 197 6.77 -9.59 -22.72
N GLU A 198 7.75 -9.84 -23.59
CA GLU A 198 9.06 -10.37 -23.23
C GLU A 198 9.79 -9.39 -22.31
N GLN A 199 9.96 -9.79 -21.04
CA GLN A 199 10.41 -8.90 -19.98
C GLN A 199 11.80 -8.34 -20.23
N ASP A 200 12.76 -9.20 -20.59
CA ASP A 200 14.15 -8.77 -20.74
C ASP A 200 14.30 -7.82 -21.94
N ALA A 201 13.59 -8.08 -23.04
CA ALA A 201 13.62 -7.23 -24.23
C ALA A 201 13.09 -5.82 -23.92
N PHE A 202 11.91 -5.72 -23.28
CA PHE A 202 11.34 -4.42 -22.94
C PHE A 202 12.17 -3.68 -21.89
N LEU A 203 12.69 -4.36 -20.86
CA LEU A 203 13.47 -3.70 -19.83
C LEU A 203 14.86 -3.24 -20.32
N SER A 204 15.49 -3.97 -21.23
CA SER A 204 16.68 -3.50 -21.94
C SER A 204 16.36 -2.25 -22.77
N TRP A 205 15.24 -2.25 -23.50
CA TRP A 205 14.78 -1.05 -24.22
C TRP A 205 14.54 0.13 -23.28
N VAL A 206 13.94 -0.09 -22.10
CA VAL A 206 13.72 0.96 -21.09
C VAL A 206 15.06 1.54 -20.61
N ASP A 207 16.03 0.70 -20.29
CA ASP A 207 17.34 1.13 -19.78
C ASP A 207 18.12 1.96 -20.80
N GLU A 208 17.97 1.64 -22.09
CA GLU A 208 18.64 2.33 -23.19
C GLU A 208 17.92 3.62 -23.64
N ASN A 209 16.59 3.67 -23.57
CA ASN A 209 15.80 4.68 -24.27
C ASN A 209 14.96 5.60 -23.37
N VAL A 210 14.80 5.29 -22.08
CA VAL A 210 14.03 6.12 -21.16
C VAL A 210 14.97 6.99 -20.34
N ILE A 211 14.78 8.31 -20.40
CA ILE A 211 15.56 9.29 -19.66
C ILE A 211 14.73 9.98 -18.58
N ILE A 212 15.37 10.38 -17.49
CA ILE A 212 14.75 11.22 -16.46
C ILE A 212 14.92 12.68 -16.88
N LEU A 213 13.81 13.37 -17.15
CA LEU A 213 13.82 14.79 -17.54
C LEU A 213 13.91 15.71 -16.33
N ARG A 214 13.17 15.38 -15.27
CA ARG A 214 13.23 16.07 -13.97
C ARG A 214 12.69 15.18 -12.87
N HIS A 215 13.10 15.43 -11.64
CA HIS A 215 12.56 14.76 -10.46
C HIS A 215 12.59 15.69 -9.24
N GLN A 216 11.69 15.44 -8.30
CA GLN A 216 11.70 16.01 -6.97
C GLN A 216 11.30 14.92 -6.00
N LEU A 217 12.26 14.42 -5.23
CA LEU A 217 12.10 13.22 -4.42
C LEU A 217 12.58 13.46 -3.00
N GLU A 218 11.94 12.79 -2.04
CA GLU A 218 12.36 12.74 -0.65
C GLU A 218 12.46 11.28 -0.21
N SER A 219 13.54 10.93 0.47
CA SER A 219 13.67 9.59 1.07
C SER A 219 12.97 9.55 2.42
N VAL A 220 12.24 8.47 2.69
CA VAL A 220 11.49 8.27 3.92
C VAL A 220 11.63 6.83 4.40
N LYS A 221 11.72 6.63 5.71
CA LYS A 221 11.73 5.31 6.34
C LYS A 221 10.42 5.10 7.09
N VAL A 222 9.68 4.05 6.72
CA VAL A 222 8.39 3.71 7.34
C VAL A 222 8.38 2.26 7.79
N VAL A 223 7.51 1.92 8.74
CA VAL A 223 7.21 0.51 9.05
C VAL A 223 6.27 -0.02 7.97
N ALA A 224 6.46 -1.26 7.53
CA ALA A 224 5.68 -1.81 6.42
C ALA A 224 5.21 -3.24 6.70
N GLY A 225 3.90 -3.48 6.52
CA GLY A 225 3.28 -4.78 6.80
C GLY A 225 3.49 -5.23 8.26
N LYS A 226 3.40 -6.55 8.49
CA LYS A 226 3.41 -7.17 9.84
C LYS A 226 4.73 -7.00 10.60
N LYS A 227 5.87 -7.01 9.89
CA LYS A 227 7.23 -6.88 10.45
C LYS A 227 8.15 -6.16 9.46
N GLY A 228 9.06 -5.36 9.99
CA GLY A 228 10.16 -4.73 9.25
C GLY A 228 9.88 -3.27 8.88
N SER A 229 10.91 -2.61 8.37
CA SER A 229 10.80 -1.25 7.82
C SER A 229 11.13 -1.25 6.33
N VAL A 230 10.75 -0.18 5.66
CA VAL A 230 11.09 0.11 4.28
C VAL A 230 11.68 1.50 4.21
N THR A 231 12.90 1.60 3.70
CA THR A 231 13.41 2.87 3.18
C THR A 231 12.90 3.03 1.75
N GLY A 232 12.12 4.06 1.52
CA GLY A 232 11.50 4.38 0.24
C GLY A 232 11.64 5.85 -0.11
N PHE A 233 10.92 6.26 -1.14
CA PHE A 233 10.82 7.63 -1.61
C PHE A 233 9.36 8.05 -1.82
N THR A 234 9.12 9.34 -1.71
CA THR A 234 7.91 10.02 -2.18
C THR A 234 8.31 11.17 -3.12
N GLY A 235 7.34 11.75 -3.81
CA GLY A 235 7.57 12.92 -4.68
C GLY A 235 7.17 12.65 -6.12
N ALA A 236 7.78 13.35 -7.07
CA ALA A 236 7.40 13.30 -8.48
C ALA A 236 8.61 13.11 -9.39
N ILE A 237 8.38 12.50 -10.55
CA ILE A 237 9.36 12.28 -11.61
C ILE A 237 8.71 12.46 -12.98
N GLU A 238 9.47 12.95 -13.94
CA GLU A 238 9.07 12.98 -15.34
C GLU A 238 10.11 12.26 -16.20
N TYR A 239 9.62 11.33 -17.02
CA TYR A 239 10.39 10.58 -17.99
C TYR A 239 10.15 11.08 -19.41
N GLY A 240 11.18 10.96 -20.24
CA GLY A 240 11.13 11.17 -21.68
C GLY A 240 11.72 9.98 -22.43
N LEU A 241 11.52 9.96 -23.73
CA LEU A 241 12.07 8.96 -24.64
C LEU A 241 13.13 9.59 -25.54
N THR A 242 14.20 8.85 -25.83
CA THR A 242 15.18 9.21 -26.86
C THR A 242 14.57 9.07 -28.27
N GLU A 243 15.25 9.60 -29.29
CA GLU A 243 14.82 9.41 -30.69
C GLU A 243 14.86 7.93 -31.11
N ASN A 244 15.84 7.17 -30.63
CA ASN A 244 15.98 5.74 -30.94
C ASN A 244 14.83 4.89 -30.40
N ALA A 245 14.14 5.36 -29.36
CA ALA A 245 12.99 4.68 -28.77
C ALA A 245 11.93 4.34 -29.83
N TYR A 246 11.72 5.25 -30.77
CA TYR A 246 10.67 5.18 -31.80
C TYR A 246 10.96 4.17 -32.92
N ASN A 247 12.14 3.55 -32.94
CA ASN A 247 12.41 2.38 -33.80
C ASN A 247 11.64 1.13 -33.34
N GLN A 248 11.10 1.14 -32.11
CA GLN A 248 10.29 0.06 -31.54
C GLN A 248 8.94 0.64 -31.04
N PRO A 249 8.01 0.98 -31.95
CA PRO A 249 6.77 1.70 -31.61
C PRO A 249 5.86 0.93 -30.63
N GLU A 250 5.92 -0.40 -30.63
CA GLU A 250 5.20 -1.23 -29.67
C GLU A 250 5.69 -1.02 -28.22
N PHE A 251 6.99 -0.85 -28.02
CA PHE A 251 7.54 -0.55 -26.69
C PHE A 251 7.28 0.90 -26.28
N VAL A 252 7.19 1.83 -27.23
CA VAL A 252 6.68 3.19 -26.95
C VAL A 252 5.24 3.11 -26.45
N GLN A 253 4.37 2.35 -27.12
CA GLN A 253 2.98 2.15 -26.69
C GLN A 253 2.93 1.54 -25.29
N LEU A 254 3.65 0.44 -25.07
CA LEU A 254 3.69 -0.24 -23.78
C LEU A 254 4.21 0.67 -22.66
N PHE A 255 5.24 1.49 -22.91
CA PHE A 255 5.75 2.45 -21.94
C PHE A 255 4.68 3.41 -21.43
N PHE A 256 3.91 4.03 -22.33
CA PHE A 256 2.84 4.94 -21.93
C PHE A 256 1.67 4.21 -21.31
N THR A 257 1.29 3.04 -21.83
CA THR A 257 0.25 2.20 -21.24
C THR A 257 0.59 1.77 -19.81
N LEU A 258 1.84 1.39 -19.52
CA LEU A 258 2.27 1.07 -18.16
C LEU A 258 2.28 2.31 -17.25
N GLY A 259 2.53 3.49 -17.81
CA GLY A 259 2.34 4.76 -17.12
C GLY A 259 0.89 5.01 -16.69
N GLU A 260 -0.06 4.74 -17.58
CA GLU A 260 -1.51 4.84 -17.31
C GLU A 260 -2.03 3.71 -16.40
N LEU A 261 -1.33 2.57 -16.34
CA LEU A 261 -1.62 1.50 -15.38
C LEU A 261 -1.16 1.85 -13.94
N ALA A 262 -0.17 2.73 -13.79
CA ALA A 262 0.45 3.05 -12.50
C ALA A 262 -0.55 3.47 -11.40
N PRO A 263 -1.60 4.27 -11.67
CA PRO A 263 -2.61 4.63 -10.66
C PRO A 263 -3.43 3.45 -10.13
N TYR A 264 -3.58 2.39 -10.93
CA TYR A 264 -4.30 1.19 -10.51
C TYR A 264 -3.37 0.24 -9.76
N CYS A 265 -2.19 -0.05 -10.31
CA CYS A 265 -1.34 -1.13 -9.81
C CYS A 265 -0.30 -0.71 -8.77
N GLY A 266 -0.10 0.59 -8.59
CA GLY A 266 0.94 1.15 -7.72
C GLY A 266 2.36 0.76 -8.15
N THR A 267 3.34 1.30 -7.43
CA THR A 267 4.77 1.14 -7.76
C THR A 267 5.53 0.41 -6.66
N GLY A 268 6.39 -0.53 -7.07
CA GLY A 268 7.30 -1.23 -6.18
C GLY A 268 6.63 -2.36 -5.39
N HIS A 269 7.06 -2.54 -4.14
CA HIS A 269 6.61 -3.59 -3.24
C HIS A 269 5.68 -3.07 -2.13
N LYS A 270 4.91 -3.99 -1.52
CA LYS A 270 3.96 -3.72 -0.42
C LYS A 270 2.80 -2.78 -0.79
N THR A 271 2.39 -2.77 -2.05
CA THR A 271 1.20 -2.04 -2.53
C THR A 271 -0.11 -2.53 -1.92
N THR A 272 -0.15 -3.78 -1.43
CA THR A 272 -1.27 -4.32 -0.65
C THR A 272 -1.31 -3.85 0.81
N PHE A 273 -0.36 -2.99 1.23
CA PHE A 273 -0.24 -2.48 2.60
C PHE A 273 -0.10 -0.94 2.66
N GLY A 274 -0.53 -0.20 1.63
CA GLY A 274 -0.55 1.26 1.66
C GLY A 274 0.67 1.96 1.07
N LEU A 275 1.66 1.19 0.60
CA LEU A 275 2.88 1.72 -0.03
C LEU A 275 2.71 1.81 -1.56
N GLY A 276 3.57 2.58 -2.23
CA GLY A 276 3.60 2.58 -3.69
C GLY A 276 2.40 3.24 -4.40
N GLN A 277 1.49 3.88 -3.68
CA GLN A 277 0.40 4.66 -4.29
C GLN A 277 0.98 5.69 -5.27
N THR A 278 0.57 5.57 -6.53
CA THR A 278 1.10 6.36 -7.64
C THR A 278 -0.04 7.05 -8.37
N GLN A 279 0.21 8.22 -8.93
CA GLN A 279 -0.71 8.92 -9.84
C GLN A 279 0.05 9.37 -11.08
N THR A 280 -0.65 9.47 -12.21
CA THR A 280 -0.11 10.15 -13.40
C THR A 280 -0.12 11.65 -13.16
N GLY A 281 0.80 12.37 -13.81
CA GLY A 281 0.96 13.82 -13.65
C GLY A 281 1.95 14.24 -12.56
N TRP A 282 2.19 15.55 -12.49
CA TRP A 282 3.08 16.18 -11.51
C TRP A 282 2.25 16.77 -10.37
N HIS A 283 2.05 15.98 -9.32
CA HIS A 283 1.27 16.33 -8.14
C HIS A 283 2.21 16.55 -6.95
N ARG A 284 1.95 17.61 -6.20
CA ARG A 284 2.64 17.94 -4.96
C ARG A 284 1.59 17.95 -3.86
N GLU A 285 1.58 16.93 -3.01
CA GLU A 285 0.75 16.97 -1.81
C GLU A 285 1.58 17.48 -0.61
N GLU A 286 1.15 18.62 -0.06
CA GLU A 286 1.55 19.10 1.26
C GLU A 286 0.60 18.47 2.30
N GLY A 287 0.83 17.21 2.71
CA GLY A 287 -0.11 16.55 3.63
C GLY A 287 0.33 15.24 4.29
N LEU A 288 1.27 14.50 3.70
CA LEU A 288 1.71 13.19 4.20
C LEU A 288 2.66 13.25 5.42
N VAL A 289 3.06 14.44 5.86
CA VAL A 289 4.13 14.65 6.85
C VAL A 289 3.80 14.02 8.21
N THR A 290 2.53 14.01 8.64
CA THR A 290 2.19 13.54 9.99
C THR A 290 2.17 12.02 10.12
N LEU A 291 1.63 11.31 9.12
CA LEU A 291 1.62 9.83 9.09
C LEU A 291 3.03 9.26 9.07
N THR A 292 3.84 9.77 8.14
CA THR A 292 5.22 9.34 7.98
C THR A 292 6.03 9.58 9.25
N THR A 293 5.72 10.63 10.02
CA THR A 293 6.41 10.91 11.29
C THR A 293 6.21 9.81 12.34
N VAL A 294 4.97 9.33 12.57
CA VAL A 294 4.74 8.30 13.60
C VAL A 294 5.30 6.93 13.18
N GLU A 295 5.16 6.59 11.90
CA GLU A 295 5.75 5.36 11.35
C GLU A 295 7.29 5.41 11.39
N LEU A 296 7.88 6.57 11.09
CA LEU A 296 9.32 6.80 11.21
C LEU A 296 9.81 6.63 12.65
N LEU A 297 9.10 7.23 13.63
CA LEU A 297 9.43 7.08 15.04
C LEU A 297 9.34 5.62 15.50
N LEU A 298 8.35 4.87 15.01
CA LEU A 298 8.25 3.44 15.30
C LEU A 298 9.42 2.67 14.68
N ALA A 299 9.76 2.94 13.42
CA ALA A 299 10.88 2.30 12.73
C ALA A 299 12.22 2.56 13.46
N GLN A 300 12.47 3.80 13.86
CA GLN A 300 13.64 4.18 14.65
C GLN A 300 13.66 3.47 16.00
N ARG A 301 12.51 3.34 16.66
CA ARG A 301 12.43 2.63 17.95
C ARG A 301 12.74 1.14 17.81
N ILE A 302 12.25 0.50 16.74
CA ILE A 302 12.55 -0.90 16.43
C ILE A 302 14.06 -1.08 16.23
N GLU A 303 14.70 -0.22 15.43
CA GLU A 303 16.13 -0.25 15.15
C GLU A 303 16.97 -0.11 16.43
N GLN A 304 16.66 0.90 17.26
CA GLN A 304 17.34 1.11 18.55
C GLN A 304 17.25 -0.10 19.48
N ILE A 305 16.08 -0.74 19.57
CA ILE A 305 15.91 -1.93 20.41
C ILE A 305 16.69 -3.10 19.81
N THR A 306 16.64 -3.30 18.49
CA THR A 306 17.40 -4.36 17.81
C THR A 306 18.90 -4.22 18.07
N GLU A 307 19.47 -3.04 17.90
CA GLU A 307 20.90 -2.77 18.15
C GLU A 307 21.30 -3.13 19.59
N LYS A 308 20.52 -2.66 20.58
CA LYS A 308 20.75 -3.01 21.98
C LYS A 308 20.68 -4.51 22.23
N LEU A 309 19.66 -5.19 21.70
CA LEU A 309 19.54 -6.64 21.87
C LEU A 309 20.70 -7.41 21.21
N MET A 310 21.22 -6.91 20.09
CA MET A 310 22.36 -7.49 19.39
C MET A 310 23.68 -7.33 20.16
N GLN A 311 23.89 -6.22 20.88
CA GLN A 311 25.08 -6.03 21.74
C GLN A 311 25.20 -7.10 22.83
N GLY A 312 24.08 -7.64 23.32
CA GLY A 312 24.05 -8.73 24.30
C GLY A 312 24.20 -10.14 23.71
N GLN A 313 24.27 -10.31 22.38
CA GLN A 313 24.38 -11.63 21.75
C GLN A 313 25.83 -12.14 21.75
N LYS A 314 26.06 -13.28 22.40
CA LYS A 314 27.37 -13.96 22.41
C LYS A 314 27.77 -14.56 21.05
N ARG A 315 26.81 -14.77 20.15
CA ARG A 315 27.02 -15.31 18.80
C ARG A 315 26.35 -14.37 17.79
N THR A 316 27.15 -13.71 16.99
CA THR A 316 26.70 -12.77 15.94
C THR A 316 26.71 -13.40 14.54
N GLY A 317 27.15 -14.65 14.40
CA GLY A 317 27.17 -15.37 13.13
C GLY A 317 25.79 -15.90 12.70
N GLY A 318 25.31 -15.44 11.55
CA GLY A 318 24.08 -15.92 10.89
C GLY A 318 22.86 -14.99 11.05
N THR A 319 21.89 -15.10 10.14
CA THR A 319 20.66 -14.27 10.11
C THR A 319 19.72 -14.52 11.28
N ARG A 320 19.72 -15.75 11.83
CA ARG A 320 18.79 -16.17 12.88
C ARG A 320 18.85 -15.32 14.16
N ALA A 321 20.04 -14.90 14.58
CA ALA A 321 20.19 -14.05 15.77
C ALA A 321 19.58 -12.67 15.55
N ILE A 322 19.84 -12.08 14.37
CA ILE A 322 19.27 -10.79 13.94
C ILE A 322 17.75 -10.91 13.85
N ASP A 323 17.23 -11.95 13.20
CA ASP A 323 15.79 -12.16 13.02
C ASP A 323 15.03 -12.22 14.35
N ILE A 324 15.60 -12.92 15.34
CA ILE A 324 15.02 -13.03 16.68
C ILE A 324 15.06 -11.68 17.40
N CYS A 325 16.18 -10.97 17.36
CA CYS A 325 16.31 -9.64 17.95
C CYS A 325 15.33 -8.65 17.32
N GLU A 326 15.19 -8.64 16.00
CA GLU A 326 14.24 -7.79 15.28
C GLU A 326 12.78 -8.13 15.61
N THR A 327 12.43 -9.42 15.72
CA THR A 327 11.06 -9.82 16.11
C THR A 327 10.75 -9.34 17.53
N ARG A 328 11.68 -9.53 18.47
CA ARG A 328 11.55 -9.05 19.86
C ARG A 328 11.46 -7.53 19.94
N ALA A 329 12.28 -6.83 19.16
CA ALA A 329 12.28 -5.37 19.06
C ALA A 329 10.96 -4.85 18.50
N THR A 330 10.45 -5.48 17.44
CA THR A 330 9.15 -5.16 16.82
C THR A 330 8.03 -5.31 17.83
N ILE A 331 7.95 -6.43 18.54
CA ILE A 331 6.93 -6.67 19.57
C ILE A 331 6.99 -5.61 20.67
N LEU A 332 8.19 -5.35 21.22
CA LEU A 332 8.33 -4.39 22.31
C LEU A 332 8.02 -2.95 21.86
N ALA A 333 8.52 -2.53 20.70
CA ALA A 333 8.26 -1.20 20.17
C ALA A 333 6.77 -0.98 19.91
N ARG A 334 6.09 -1.93 19.26
CA ARG A 334 4.64 -1.88 19.02
C ARG A 334 3.84 -1.78 20.31
N TYR A 335 4.22 -2.55 21.34
CA TYR A 335 3.61 -2.48 22.66
C TYR A 335 3.85 -1.10 23.33
N GLU A 336 5.06 -0.53 23.22
CA GLU A 336 5.36 0.83 23.70
C GLU A 336 4.62 1.93 22.93
N PHE A 337 4.18 1.65 21.70
CA PHE A 337 3.33 2.52 20.87
C PHE A 337 1.82 2.27 21.12
N GLY A 338 1.51 1.49 22.16
CA GLY A 338 0.16 1.32 22.71
C GLY A 338 -0.68 0.25 22.05
N GLU A 339 -0.08 -0.62 21.21
CA GLU A 339 -0.75 -1.82 20.74
C GLU A 339 -0.84 -2.88 21.86
N SER A 340 -1.94 -3.65 21.91
CA SER A 340 -2.06 -4.74 22.88
C SER A 340 -1.22 -5.95 22.45
N LEU A 341 -0.71 -6.74 23.40
CA LEU A 341 0.02 -7.97 23.08
C LEU A 341 -0.85 -9.00 22.34
N LYS A 342 -2.18 -8.94 22.52
CA LYS A 342 -3.12 -9.80 21.80
C LYS A 342 -3.16 -9.41 20.32
N ASP A 343 -3.32 -8.12 20.03
CA ASP A 343 -3.36 -7.63 18.65
C ASP A 343 -2.02 -7.87 17.94
N ILE A 344 -0.90 -7.67 18.63
CA ILE A 344 0.43 -7.95 18.08
C ILE A 344 0.59 -9.46 17.76
N ALA A 345 0.06 -10.33 18.62
CA ALA A 345 0.12 -11.78 18.42
C ALA A 345 -0.71 -12.25 17.22
N GLU A 346 -1.91 -11.69 17.06
CA GLU A 346 -2.77 -11.92 15.91
C GLU A 346 -2.11 -11.45 14.61
N ASP A 347 -1.63 -10.20 14.57
CA ASP A 347 -0.96 -9.64 13.41
C ASP A 347 0.27 -10.44 12.97
N LEU A 348 1.06 -10.94 13.94
CA LEU A 348 2.28 -11.70 13.67
C LEU A 348 2.03 -13.20 13.45
N GLU A 349 0.78 -13.67 13.59
CA GLU A 349 0.43 -15.10 13.56
C GLU A 349 1.26 -15.93 14.56
N MET A 350 1.44 -15.37 15.76
CA MET A 350 2.24 -15.98 16.84
C MET A 350 1.36 -16.30 18.04
N PRO A 351 1.65 -17.38 18.81
CA PRO A 351 0.97 -17.63 20.07
C PRO A 351 1.15 -16.48 21.05
N TYR A 352 0.07 -16.08 21.73
CA TYR A 352 0.08 -14.97 22.69
C TYR A 352 1.17 -15.11 23.76
N GLU A 353 1.35 -16.31 24.33
CA GLU A 353 2.37 -16.56 25.35
C GLU A 353 3.80 -16.38 24.81
N THR A 354 4.04 -16.68 23.53
CA THR A 354 5.31 -16.41 22.86
C THR A 354 5.56 -14.91 22.75
N VAL A 355 4.57 -14.15 22.30
CA VAL A 355 4.67 -12.68 22.18
C VAL A 355 4.89 -12.01 23.53
N LYS A 356 4.15 -12.44 24.56
CA LYS A 356 4.31 -11.98 25.95
C LYS A 356 5.72 -12.27 26.49
N THR A 357 6.24 -13.47 26.23
CA THR A 357 7.60 -13.86 26.59
C THR A 357 8.63 -13.00 25.86
N TYR A 358 8.45 -12.78 24.56
CA TYR A 358 9.37 -11.99 23.74
C TYR A 358 9.41 -10.53 24.18
N ALA A 359 8.25 -9.93 24.49
CA ALA A 359 8.18 -8.58 25.04
C ALA A 359 8.92 -8.47 26.38
N LYS A 360 8.76 -9.45 27.28
CA LYS A 360 9.46 -9.50 28.56
C LYS A 360 10.98 -9.60 28.38
N LEU A 361 11.44 -10.53 27.53
CA LEU A 361 12.86 -10.73 27.25
C LEU A 361 13.50 -9.50 26.60
N ALA A 362 12.80 -8.87 25.65
CA ALA A 362 13.25 -7.62 25.02
C ALA A 362 13.43 -6.51 26.07
N ARG A 363 12.44 -6.34 26.95
CA ARG A 363 12.47 -5.31 28.01
C ARG A 363 13.60 -5.55 29.02
N GLN A 364 13.90 -6.81 29.34
CA GLN A 364 15.03 -7.15 30.20
C GLN A 364 16.36 -6.86 29.50
N GLY A 365 16.51 -7.27 28.23
CA GLY A 365 17.73 -7.07 27.46
C GLY A 365 18.13 -5.60 27.29
N ILE A 366 17.17 -4.69 27.14
CA ILE A 366 17.45 -3.25 27.05
C ILE A 366 17.76 -2.56 28.38
N LYS A 367 17.49 -3.23 29.52
CA LYS A 367 17.76 -2.72 30.89
C LYS A 367 19.08 -3.23 31.46
N SER A 368 19.57 -4.37 30.97
CA SER A 368 20.81 -5.01 31.42
C SER A 368 22.07 -4.51 30.72
N LEU A 369 21.93 -3.48 29.88
CA LEU A 369 22.96 -2.76 29.14
C LEU A 369 22.81 -1.28 29.47
#